data_AF-A0A822FLY4-F1
#
_entry.id   AF-A0A822FLY4-F1
#
_cell.length_a   1.000
_cell.length_b   1.000
_cell.length_c   1.000
_cell.angle_alpha   90.00
_cell.angle_beta   90.00
_cell.angle_gamma   90.00
#
_symmetry.space_group_name_H-M   'P 1'
#
loop_
_entity.id
_entity.type
_entity.pdbx_description
1 polymer ?
#
loop_
_entity_poly.entity_id
_entity_poly.type
_entity_poly.pdbx_seq_one_letter_code
_entity_poly.pdbx_strand_id
1 'polypeptide(L)'
;KLEMQREFLTIDADRQRQITYLTSELLKATHRFNLPGAIEFIRERIKSRSSLSSSTSHSFPIATSVIDKPMQMLLNDHEFYHELSQAALSNQIVFNDIQCSMVELYHSLSKYFHSQQTSENIVIDARLLVPSEQFVIGVLFKRFNIPSIYIDKDGNMAMFPYNLKNISSG
;
A
#
# COMPACT_ATOMS: atom_id res chain seq x y z
N LYS A 1 -4.94 -31.05 -18.12
CA LYS A 1 -4.55 -30.53 -16.78
C LYS A 1 -3.66 -29.28 -16.88
N LEU A 2 -2.66 -29.25 -17.77
CA LEU A 2 -1.83 -28.06 -18.05
C LEU A 2 -2.58 -26.93 -18.77
N GLU A 3 -3.52 -27.23 -19.68
CA GLU A 3 -4.32 -26.20 -20.37
C GLU A 3 -5.29 -25.47 -19.43
N MET A 4 -6.06 -26.19 -18.62
CA MET A 4 -6.92 -25.56 -17.58
C MET A 4 -6.13 -24.68 -16.60
N GLN A 5 -4.88 -25.04 -16.25
CA GLN A 5 -4.04 -24.19 -15.40
C GLN A 5 -3.62 -22.90 -16.11
N ARG A 6 -3.35 -22.94 -17.42
CA ARG A 6 -3.01 -21.74 -18.21
C ARG A 6 -4.23 -20.83 -18.43
N GLU A 7 -5.40 -21.40 -18.69
CA GLU A 7 -6.65 -20.64 -18.80
C GLU A 7 -7.03 -19.96 -17.48
N PHE A 8 -6.88 -20.65 -16.35
CA PHE A 8 -7.13 -20.04 -15.04
C PHE A 8 -6.17 -18.88 -14.75
N LEU A 9 -4.88 -19.05 -15.01
CA LEU A 9 -3.87 -17.99 -14.81
C LEU A 9 -4.10 -16.76 -15.70
N THR A 10 -4.63 -16.95 -16.92
CA THR A 10 -4.94 -15.84 -17.84
C THR A 10 -6.20 -15.09 -17.39
N ILE A 11 -7.24 -15.78 -16.95
CA ILE A 11 -8.44 -15.18 -16.38
C ILE A 11 -8.10 -14.32 -15.14
N ASP A 12 -7.28 -14.85 -14.24
CA ASP A 12 -6.86 -14.11 -13.05
C ASP A 12 -6.02 -12.88 -13.41
N ALA A 13 -5.11 -13.00 -14.38
CA ALA A 13 -4.29 -11.89 -14.85
C ALA A 13 -5.16 -10.78 -15.49
N ASP A 14 -6.15 -11.14 -16.30
CA ASP A 14 -7.04 -10.16 -16.95
C ASP A 14 -7.98 -9.50 -15.94
N ARG A 15 -8.50 -10.26 -14.97
CA ARG A 15 -9.26 -9.69 -13.84
C ARG A 15 -8.42 -8.69 -13.06
N GLN A 16 -7.17 -9.03 -12.77
CA GLN A 16 -6.26 -8.15 -12.04
C GLN A 16 -5.95 -6.87 -12.82
N ARG A 17 -5.77 -6.95 -14.14
CA ARG A 17 -5.63 -5.79 -15.03
C ARG A 17 -6.88 -4.91 -14.99
N GLN A 18 -8.06 -5.50 -15.05
CA GLN A 18 -9.33 -4.77 -15.00
C GLN A 18 -9.52 -4.03 -13.67
N ILE A 19 -9.21 -4.68 -12.54
CA ILE A 19 -9.27 -4.05 -11.21
C ILE A 19 -8.29 -2.88 -11.11
N THR A 20 -7.07 -3.06 -11.62
CA THR A 20 -6.04 -2.00 -11.62
C THR A 20 -6.49 -0.81 -12.47
N TYR A 21 -7.03 -1.06 -13.66
CA TYR A 21 -7.58 -0.03 -14.54
C TYR A 21 -8.71 0.75 -13.86
N LEU A 22 -9.71 0.05 -13.30
CA LEU A 22 -10.84 0.69 -12.63
C LEU A 22 -10.41 1.50 -11.40
N THR A 23 -9.44 1.00 -10.62
CA THR A 23 -8.88 1.72 -9.48
C THR A 23 -8.19 3.00 -9.93
N SER A 24 -7.43 2.96 -11.04
CA SER A 24 -6.80 4.15 -11.63
C SER A 24 -7.83 5.21 -12.01
N GLU A 25 -8.87 4.81 -12.76
CA GLU A 25 -9.92 5.73 -13.22
C GLU A 25 -10.70 6.34 -12.05
N LEU A 26 -10.95 5.57 -10.99
CA LEU A 26 -11.59 6.07 -9.78
C LEU A 26 -10.73 7.10 -9.04
N LEU A 27 -9.42 6.86 -8.91
CA LEU A 27 -8.50 7.81 -8.28
C LEU A 27 -8.39 9.11 -9.08
N LYS A 28 -8.38 9.03 -10.42
CA LYS A 28 -8.42 10.21 -11.30
C LYS A 28 -9.72 10.99 -11.16
N ALA A 29 -10.86 10.30 -11.24
CA ALA A 29 -12.19 10.90 -11.14
C ALA A 29 -12.44 11.59 -9.78
N THR A 30 -11.76 11.14 -8.73
CA THR A 30 -11.86 11.71 -7.38
C THR A 30 -10.76 12.73 -7.05
N HIS A 31 -9.92 13.12 -8.03
CA HIS A 31 -8.77 14.00 -7.85
C HIS A 31 -7.77 13.53 -6.77
N ARG A 32 -7.64 12.21 -6.62
CA ARG A 32 -6.77 11.52 -5.65
C ARG A 32 -5.58 10.83 -6.30
N PHE A 33 -5.24 11.22 -7.52
CA PHE A 33 -4.21 10.61 -8.33
C PHE A 33 -2.81 11.16 -8.01
N ASN A 34 -2.49 11.20 -6.72
CA ASN A 34 -1.19 11.52 -6.16
C ASN A 34 -0.97 10.67 -4.90
N LEU A 35 0.24 10.69 -4.34
CA LEU A 35 0.57 9.81 -3.21
C LEU A 35 -0.33 10.05 -1.98
N PRO A 36 -0.57 11.28 -1.49
CA PRO A 36 -1.49 11.51 -0.37
C PRO A 36 -2.93 11.09 -0.65
N GLY A 37 -3.45 11.39 -1.83
CA GLY A 37 -4.81 11.04 -2.24
C GLY A 37 -5.03 9.53 -2.34
N ALA A 38 -4.04 8.79 -2.84
CA ALA A 38 -4.06 7.34 -2.90
C ALA A 38 -4.06 6.70 -1.50
N ILE A 39 -3.29 7.25 -0.57
CA ILE A 39 -3.30 6.81 0.83
C ILE A 39 -4.67 7.11 1.47
N GLU A 40 -5.27 8.27 1.24
CA GLU A 40 -6.62 8.55 1.75
C GLU A 40 -7.67 7.58 1.18
N PHE A 41 -7.59 7.27 -0.12
CA PHE A 41 -8.43 6.26 -0.74
C PHE A 41 -8.30 4.88 -0.07
N ILE A 42 -7.08 4.45 0.26
CA ILE A 42 -6.83 3.21 1.00
C ILE A 42 -7.45 3.28 2.41
N ARG A 43 -7.25 4.38 3.13
CA ARG A 43 -7.81 4.58 4.47
C ARG A 43 -9.33 4.46 4.47
N GLU A 44 -10.00 5.04 3.48
CA GLU A 44 -11.46 4.91 3.32
C GLU A 44 -11.87 3.47 3.03
N ARG A 45 -11.17 2.75 2.14
CA ARG A 45 -11.46 1.33 1.87
C ARG A 45 -11.34 0.45 3.12
N ILE A 46 -10.33 0.69 3.96
CA ILE A 46 -10.18 -0.05 5.22
C ILE A 46 -11.38 0.23 6.14
N LYS A 47 -11.78 1.49 6.29
CA LYS A 47 -12.95 1.88 7.10
C LYS A 47 -14.22 1.20 6.59
N SER A 48 -14.48 1.24 5.28
CA SER A 48 -15.68 0.65 4.68
C SER A 48 -15.76 -0.88 4.83
N ARG A 49 -14.62 -1.59 4.88
CA ARG A 49 -14.59 -3.03 5.16
C ARG A 49 -14.89 -3.32 6.63
N SER A 50 -14.36 -2.50 7.54
CA SER A 50 -14.51 -2.71 8.98
C SER A 50 -15.92 -2.42 9.52
N SER A 51 -16.70 -1.56 8.87
CA SER A 51 -18.12 -1.35 9.22
C SER A 51 -18.99 -2.60 9.00
N LEU A 52 -18.46 -3.65 8.36
CA LEU A 52 -19.11 -4.96 8.19
C LEU A 52 -18.65 -6.02 9.20
N SER A 53 -17.56 -5.79 9.95
CA SER A 53 -16.92 -6.80 10.80
C SER A 53 -16.64 -6.22 12.19
N SER A 54 -17.64 -6.23 13.06
CA SER A 54 -17.44 -5.98 14.49
C SER A 54 -16.85 -7.22 15.16
N SER A 55 -15.54 -7.25 15.40
CA SER A 55 -14.94 -8.18 16.37
C SER A 55 -13.60 -7.68 16.92
N THR A 56 -13.62 -7.45 18.24
CA THR A 56 -12.54 -7.56 19.24
C THR A 56 -11.11 -7.14 18.85
N SER A 57 -10.76 -5.93 19.27
CA SER A 57 -9.43 -5.34 19.24
C SER A 57 -8.53 -5.84 20.39
N HIS A 58 -7.38 -6.44 20.06
CA HIS A 58 -6.21 -6.46 20.93
C HIS A 58 -5.36 -5.22 20.64
N SER A 59 -5.20 -4.34 21.63
CA SER A 59 -4.43 -3.10 21.48
C SER A 59 -2.96 -3.34 21.74
N PHE A 60 -2.11 -3.14 20.72
CA PHE A 60 -0.67 -3.01 20.89
C PHE A 60 -0.33 -1.55 21.27
N PRO A 61 0.47 -1.29 22.32
CA PRO A 61 0.83 0.06 22.71
C PRO A 61 1.90 0.60 21.76
N ILE A 62 1.51 1.53 20.88
CA ILE A 62 2.44 2.37 20.11
C ILE A 62 2.31 3.80 20.64
N ALA A 63 3.43 4.40 21.01
CA ALA A 63 3.51 5.66 21.75
C ALA A 63 3.19 6.91 20.88
N THR A 64 2.31 7.78 21.42
CA THR A 64 2.35 9.26 21.35
C THR A 64 2.38 10.02 20.01
N SER A 65 1.87 9.47 18.91
CA SER A 65 1.42 10.28 17.77
C SER A 65 -0.06 10.02 17.49
N VAL A 66 -0.76 10.93 16.78
CA VAL A 66 -2.17 10.75 16.41
C VAL A 66 -2.29 9.49 15.57
N ILE A 67 -2.62 8.37 16.21
CA ILE A 67 -2.61 7.04 15.60
C ILE A 67 -3.55 7.04 14.39
N ASP A 68 -3.03 6.70 13.21
CA ASP A 68 -3.86 6.47 12.03
C ASP A 68 -4.67 5.18 12.22
N LYS A 69 -5.86 5.31 12.85
CA LYS A 69 -6.75 4.20 13.21
C LYS A 69 -6.96 3.20 12.06
N PRO A 70 -7.26 3.61 10.81
CA PRO A 70 -7.30 2.71 9.65
C PRO A 70 -6.06 1.81 9.51
N MET A 71 -4.86 2.38 9.61
CA MET A 71 -3.62 1.60 9.46
C MET A 71 -3.42 0.64 10.62
N GLN A 72 -3.78 1.05 11.84
CA GLN A 72 -3.77 0.15 13.01
C GLN A 72 -4.78 -0.99 12.85
N MET A 73 -5.97 -0.72 12.31
CA MET A 73 -6.96 -1.76 12.04
C MET A 73 -6.46 -2.78 11.02
N LEU A 74 -5.79 -2.31 9.97
CA LEU A 74 -5.17 -3.20 8.98
C LEU A 74 -4.04 -4.03 9.60
N LEU A 75 -3.24 -3.47 10.51
CA LEU A 75 -2.22 -4.21 11.25
C LEU A 75 -2.79 -5.25 12.23
N ASN A 76 -4.04 -5.09 12.67
CA ASN A 76 -4.73 -6.06 13.52
C ASN A 76 -5.37 -7.21 12.71
N ASP A 77 -5.43 -7.11 11.38
CA ASP A 77 -5.85 -8.19 10.51
C ASP A 77 -4.74 -9.26 10.47
N HIS A 78 -5.06 -10.48 10.92
CA HIS A 78 -4.06 -11.53 11.11
C HIS A 78 -3.43 -12.00 9.79
N GLU A 79 -4.23 -12.05 8.71
CA GLU A 79 -3.74 -12.45 7.39
C GLU A 79 -2.76 -11.40 6.87
N PHE A 80 -3.17 -10.13 6.85
CA PHE A 80 -2.32 -9.03 6.42
C PHE A 80 -1.06 -8.90 7.28
N TYR A 81 -1.17 -9.01 8.61
CA TYR A 81 -0.01 -8.95 9.50
C TYR A 81 1.00 -10.05 9.17
N HIS A 82 0.53 -11.28 8.95
CA HIS A 82 1.39 -12.39 8.58
C HIS A 82 2.07 -12.14 7.22
N GLU A 83 1.32 -11.72 6.20
CA GLU A 83 1.86 -11.38 4.89
C GLU A 83 2.93 -10.26 4.98
N LEU A 84 2.62 -9.19 5.72
CA LEU A 84 3.51 -8.06 5.93
C LEU A 84 4.80 -8.48 6.63
N SER A 85 4.71 -9.31 7.67
CA SER A 85 5.86 -9.83 8.40
C SER A 85 6.77 -10.69 7.53
N GLN A 86 6.19 -11.59 6.72
CA GLN A 86 6.95 -12.41 5.77
C GLN A 86 7.61 -11.56 4.69
N ALA A 87 6.91 -10.55 4.16
CA ALA A 87 7.47 -9.62 3.20
C ALA A 87 8.63 -8.81 3.82
N ALA A 88 8.47 -8.29 5.03
CA ALA A 88 9.51 -7.56 5.77
C ALA A 88 10.77 -8.41 5.94
N LEU A 89 10.61 -9.64 6.41
CA LEU A 89 11.70 -10.60 6.60
C LEU A 89 12.45 -10.87 5.29
N SER A 90 11.72 -11.09 4.19
CA SER A 90 12.33 -11.36 2.88
C SER A 90 13.11 -10.18 2.30
N ASN A 91 12.79 -8.96 2.73
CA ASN A 91 13.49 -7.73 2.34
C ASN A 91 14.49 -7.25 3.38
N GLN A 92 14.70 -8.02 4.46
CA GLN A 92 15.63 -7.70 5.56
C GLN A 92 15.33 -6.34 6.22
N ILE A 93 14.05 -5.98 6.32
CA ILE A 93 13.61 -4.73 6.98
C ILE A 93 13.16 -5.05 8.39
N VAL A 94 13.57 -4.22 9.35
CA VAL A 94 13.15 -4.34 10.75
C VAL A 94 11.65 -4.10 10.86
N PHE A 95 10.91 -5.08 11.36
CA PHE A 95 9.44 -5.04 11.40
C PHE A 95 8.89 -3.89 12.26
N ASN A 96 9.60 -3.51 13.33
CA ASN A 96 9.21 -2.37 14.16
C ASN A 96 9.18 -1.06 13.36
N ASP A 97 10.16 -0.84 12.48
CA ASP A 97 10.22 0.37 11.63
C ASP A 97 9.05 0.40 10.63
N ILE A 98 8.62 -0.77 10.16
CA ILE A 98 7.45 -0.93 9.29
C ILE A 98 6.17 -0.58 10.05
N GLN A 99 6.00 -1.08 11.29
CA GLN A 99 4.83 -0.76 12.11
C GLN A 99 4.74 0.74 12.41
N CYS A 100 5.86 1.37 12.80
CA CYS A 100 5.95 2.81 12.97
C CYS A 100 5.59 3.54 11.67
N SER A 101 6.21 3.15 10.55
CA SER A 101 5.97 3.79 9.26
C SER A 101 4.52 3.64 8.79
N MET A 102 3.86 2.50 9.05
CA MET A 102 2.44 2.28 8.74
C MET A 102 1.53 3.23 9.52
N VAL A 103 1.76 3.40 10.82
CA VAL A 103 0.91 4.24 11.68
C VAL A 103 1.15 5.72 11.43
N GLU A 104 2.38 6.12 11.12
CA GLU A 104 2.77 7.51 10.91
C GLU A 104 2.70 7.94 9.44
N LEU A 105 2.41 7.02 8.52
CA LEU A 105 2.51 7.22 7.08
C LEU A 105 1.79 8.48 6.61
N TYR A 106 0.52 8.64 7.01
CA TYR A 106 -0.28 9.80 6.61
C TYR A 106 0.34 11.11 7.12
N HIS A 107 0.84 11.12 8.35
CA HIS A 107 1.48 12.29 8.93
C HIS A 107 2.80 12.61 8.23
N SER A 108 3.65 11.61 7.97
CA SER A 108 4.88 11.77 7.19
C SER A 108 4.59 12.36 5.81
N LEU A 109 3.66 11.77 5.06
CA LEU A 109 3.33 12.21 3.71
C LEU A 109 2.71 13.61 3.67
N SER A 110 1.95 14.00 4.70
CA SER A 110 1.38 15.35 4.77
C SER A 110 2.44 16.47 4.77
N LYS A 111 3.67 16.17 5.21
CA LYS A 111 4.79 17.14 5.26
C LYS A 111 5.50 17.30 3.92
N TYR A 112 5.57 16.23 3.13
CA TYR A 112 6.40 16.19 1.91
C TYR A 112 5.63 16.58 0.65
N PHE A 113 4.30 16.46 0.65
CA PHE A 113 3.49 16.56 -0.55
C PHE A 113 2.51 17.73 -0.51
N HIS A 114 3.03 18.95 -0.40
CA HIS A 114 2.22 20.17 -0.50
C HIS A 114 2.01 20.69 -1.94
N SER A 115 2.67 20.13 -2.96
CA SER A 115 2.69 20.84 -4.26
C SER A 115 2.92 20.01 -5.53
N GLN A 116 3.03 18.69 -5.49
CA GLN A 116 3.24 17.90 -6.72
C GLN A 116 1.95 17.20 -7.16
N GLN A 117 1.12 17.93 -7.92
CA GLN A 117 0.13 17.32 -8.80
C GLN A 117 0.86 16.76 -10.02
N THR A 118 1.20 15.48 -10.02
CA THR A 118 1.53 14.78 -11.27
C THR A 118 0.22 14.31 -11.90
N SER A 119 -0.11 14.82 -13.07
CA SER A 119 -1.40 14.58 -13.75
C SER A 119 -1.57 13.14 -14.25
N GLU A 120 -0.51 12.33 -14.28
CA GLU A 120 -0.50 11.08 -15.05
C GLU A 120 -0.08 9.83 -14.29
N ASN A 121 0.61 9.94 -13.16
CA ASN A 121 1.02 8.77 -12.35
C ASN A 121 1.17 9.13 -10.87
N ILE A 122 0.84 8.17 -10.00
CA ILE A 122 1.22 8.22 -8.58
C ILE A 122 2.69 7.79 -8.48
N VAL A 123 3.50 8.60 -7.81
CA VAL A 123 4.96 8.42 -7.74
C VAL A 123 5.37 8.03 -6.32
N ILE A 124 6.13 6.94 -6.20
CA ILE A 124 6.90 6.60 -5.00
C ILE A 124 8.34 7.08 -5.22
N ASP A 125 8.70 8.22 -4.63
CA ASP A 125 10.02 8.84 -4.82
C ASP A 125 10.97 8.54 -3.67
N ALA A 126 12.02 7.76 -3.93
CA ALA A 126 12.99 7.33 -2.94
C ALA A 126 13.88 8.46 -2.39
N ARG A 127 13.87 9.64 -3.03
CA ARG A 127 14.58 10.83 -2.54
C ARG A 127 13.84 11.52 -1.40
N LEU A 128 12.53 11.28 -1.28
CA LEU A 128 11.64 11.94 -0.31
C LEU A 128 11.25 11.02 0.85
N LEU A 129 11.47 9.71 0.72
CA LEU A 129 10.95 8.69 1.62
C LEU A 129 12.10 7.86 2.19
N VAL A 130 12.00 7.50 3.47
CA VAL A 130 12.94 6.52 4.05
C VAL A 130 12.58 5.09 3.59
N PRO A 131 13.51 4.13 3.63
CA PRO A 131 13.27 2.77 3.11
C PRO A 131 12.03 2.06 3.68
N SER A 132 11.73 2.24 4.97
CA SER A 132 10.54 1.65 5.60
C SER A 132 9.24 2.23 5.06
N GLU A 133 9.19 3.55 4.81
CA GLU A 133 8.03 4.22 4.19
C GLU A 133 7.86 3.78 2.73
N GLN A 134 8.95 3.72 1.96
CA GLN A 134 8.93 3.21 0.59
C GLN A 134 8.33 1.80 0.54
N PHE A 135 8.83 0.90 1.40
CA PHE A 135 8.34 -0.47 1.51
C PHE A 135 6.86 -0.54 1.87
N VAL A 136 6.45 0.19 2.91
CA VAL A 136 5.05 0.25 3.38
C VAL A 136 4.11 0.72 2.28
N ILE A 137 4.45 1.79 1.57
CA ILE A 137 3.64 2.31 0.47
C ILE A 137 3.50 1.25 -0.62
N GLY A 138 4.60 0.56 -0.98
CA GLY A 138 4.57 -0.52 -1.95
C GLY A 138 3.64 -1.67 -1.54
N VAL A 139 3.70 -2.11 -0.27
CA VAL A 139 2.80 -3.13 0.28
C VAL A 139 1.34 -2.69 0.14
N LEU A 140 1.01 -1.48 0.59
CA LEU A 140 -0.35 -0.95 0.52
C LEU A 140 -0.84 -0.85 -0.93
N PHE A 141 0.00 -0.33 -1.83
CA PHE A 141 -0.37 -0.17 -3.22
C PHE A 141 -0.58 -1.51 -3.92
N LYS A 142 0.24 -2.52 -3.60
CA LYS A 142 0.01 -3.88 -4.07
C LYS A 142 -1.30 -4.46 -3.52
N ARG A 143 -1.54 -4.35 -2.21
CA ARG A 143 -2.75 -4.87 -1.54
C ARG A 143 -4.03 -4.25 -2.11
N PHE A 144 -4.02 -2.95 -2.41
CA PHE A 144 -5.20 -2.23 -2.88
C PHE A 144 -5.23 -1.96 -4.39
N ASN A 145 -4.29 -2.55 -5.14
CA ASN A 145 -4.20 -2.45 -6.60
C ASN A 145 -4.07 -1.00 -7.10
N ILE A 146 -3.29 -0.20 -6.39
CA ILE A 146 -2.99 1.18 -6.73
C ILE A 146 -1.84 1.20 -7.75
N PRO A 147 -2.06 1.69 -8.99
CA PRO A 147 -0.98 1.84 -9.95
C PRO A 147 -0.02 2.94 -9.51
N SER A 148 1.27 2.69 -9.65
CA SER A 148 2.32 3.66 -9.32
C SER A 148 3.59 3.40 -10.11
N ILE A 149 4.45 4.41 -10.15
CA ILE A 149 5.83 4.31 -10.62
C ILE A 149 6.79 4.55 -9.46
N TYR A 150 7.98 3.97 -9.57
CA TYR A 150 9.05 4.15 -8.60
C TYR A 150 10.17 5.00 -9.20
N ILE A 151 10.62 5.99 -8.43
CA ILE A 151 11.79 6.82 -8.73
C ILE A 151 12.87 6.47 -7.70
N ASP A 152 14.05 6.08 -8.18
CA ASP A 152 15.18 5.74 -7.31
C ASP A 152 15.84 6.98 -6.68
N LYS A 153 16.88 6.75 -5.88
CA LYS A 153 17.59 7.83 -5.16
C LYS A 153 18.33 8.78 -6.10
N ASP A 154 18.62 8.36 -7.33
CA ASP A 154 19.28 9.16 -8.35
C ASP A 154 18.26 9.96 -9.18
N GLY A 155 16.96 9.78 -8.93
CA GLY A 155 15.88 10.47 -9.63
C GLY A 155 15.44 9.77 -10.92
N ASN A 156 15.88 8.53 -11.15
CA ASN A 156 15.54 7.77 -12.35
C ASN A 156 14.32 6.88 -12.13
N MET A 157 13.53 6.68 -13.19
CA MET A 157 12.49 5.66 -13.19
C MET A 157 13.12 4.28 -13.12
N ALA A 158 12.74 3.50 -12.12
CA ALA A 158 13.33 2.20 -11.84
C ALA A 158 12.26 1.18 -11.44
N MET A 159 12.65 -0.10 -11.40
CA MET A 159 11.82 -1.12 -10.79
C MET A 159 11.75 -0.92 -9.28
N PHE A 160 10.56 -1.15 -8.71
CA PHE A 160 10.39 -1.11 -7.26
C PHE A 160 11.30 -2.16 -6.59
N PRO A 161 12.15 -1.77 -5.63
CA PRO A 161 13.28 -2.60 -5.20
C PRO A 161 12.91 -3.70 -4.20
N TYR A 162 11.65 -3.75 -3.74
CA TYR A 162 11.21 -4.70 -2.72
C TYR A 162 10.43 -5.87 -3.30
N ASN A 163 10.72 -7.07 -2.78
CA ASN A 163 9.97 -8.28 -3.10
C ASN A 163 8.66 -8.32 -2.32
N LEU A 164 7.55 -8.12 -3.02
CA LEU A 164 6.21 -8.12 -2.42
C LEU A 164 5.41 -9.40 -2.70
N LYS A 165 6.03 -10.50 -3.17
CA LYS A 165 5.31 -11.73 -3.60
C LYS A 165 4.32 -12.27 -2.55
N ASN A 166 4.63 -12.10 -1.27
CA ASN A 166 3.82 -12.58 -0.15
C ASN A 166 2.57 -11.72 0.15
N ILE A 167 2.46 -10.53 -0.45
CA ILE A 167 1.29 -9.66 -0.27
C ILE A 167 0.23 -10.05 -1.29
N SER A 168 -0.95 -10.44 -0.84
CA SER A 168 -2.08 -10.74 -1.71
C SER A 168 -2.81 -9.45 -2.14
N SER A 169 -3.26 -9.40 -3.39
CA SER A 169 -4.17 -8.34 -3.84
C SER A 169 -5.54 -8.55 -3.19
N GLY A 170 -5.99 -7.56 -2.44
CA GLY A 170 -7.21 -7.63 -1.62
C GLY A 170 -8.45 -7.08 -2.29
#